data_AF-A0A966FHB5-F1
#
_entry.id   AF-A0A966FHB5-F1
#
_cell.length_a   1.000
_cell.length_b   1.000
_cell.length_c   1.000
_cell.angle_alpha   90.00
_cell.angle_beta   90.00
_cell.angle_gamma   90.00
#
_symmetry.space_group_name_H-M   'P 1'
#
loop_
_entity.id
_entity.type
_entity.pdbx_description
1 polymer ?
#
loop_
_entity_poly.entity_id
_entity_poly.type
_entity_poly.pdbx_seq_one_letter_code
_entity_poly.pdbx_strand_id
1 'polypeptide(L)'
;MSVINTNIGSLTAQRNLGMSQASLSTSMQRLSSGLRINSAKDDAAGLAISERMSAQIRGSNQAARNANDGISLAQTAEGDLAQIGNNLQRMRELAVQSANATNSASDRSALDAEVQALSSEIDRVSQNSSFNGVKLLDGSFVAQKFQVGANSTTNDSITVANIGSARTSSLGGSGSSTATTTTSAAVTATVLAAGELTLNGFQVGASAVGAAPGQSAGSAFSKAAAINAVSAQSGVTATALATTVTGAAATAFSGVTTGATTTINGIQVGTIAAGTDAIGQGANTAAAINLVSSQTGVTATADNTGK
;
A
#
# COMPACT_ATOMS: atom_id res chain seq x y z
N MET A 1 44.98 -41.27 -90.84
CA MET A 1 45.62 -39.95 -91.00
C MET A 1 45.93 -39.37 -89.62
N SER A 2 47.21 -39.36 -89.23
CA SER A 2 47.66 -38.64 -88.04
C SER A 2 47.69 -37.14 -88.35
N VAL A 3 46.94 -36.35 -87.60
CA VAL A 3 46.92 -34.89 -87.74
C VAL A 3 48.04 -34.34 -86.85
N ILE A 4 49.08 -33.72 -87.43
CA ILE A 4 50.28 -33.29 -86.69
C ILE A 4 50.07 -31.92 -86.00
N ASN A 5 49.26 -31.04 -86.59
CA ASN A 5 48.99 -29.70 -86.04
C ASN A 5 48.02 -29.68 -84.84
N THR A 6 47.28 -30.76 -84.58
CA THR A 6 46.34 -30.84 -83.45
C THR A 6 46.57 -32.15 -82.73
N ASN A 7 47.40 -32.11 -81.69
CA ASN A 7 47.73 -33.28 -80.89
C ASN A 7 46.62 -33.55 -79.85
N ILE A 8 45.68 -34.42 -80.22
CA ILE A 8 44.53 -34.80 -79.39
C ILE A 8 44.97 -35.44 -78.05
N GLY A 9 46.08 -36.20 -78.04
CA GLY A 9 46.64 -36.79 -76.82
C GLY A 9 47.11 -35.73 -75.83
N SER A 10 47.82 -34.71 -76.31
CA SER A 10 48.25 -33.55 -75.50
C SER A 10 47.07 -32.72 -74.98
N LEU A 11 46.08 -32.43 -75.84
CA LEU A 11 44.84 -31.73 -75.45
C LEU A 11 44.05 -32.49 -74.37
N THR A 12 43.99 -33.81 -74.46
CA THR A 12 43.31 -34.66 -73.47
C THR A 12 44.07 -34.67 -72.15
N ALA A 13 45.40 -34.77 -72.18
CA ALA A 13 46.25 -34.69 -70.99
C ALA A 13 46.13 -33.33 -70.28
N GLN A 14 46.15 -32.22 -71.03
CA GLN A 14 45.94 -30.87 -70.48
C GLN A 14 44.56 -30.70 -69.87
N ARG A 15 43.51 -31.24 -70.51
CA ARG A 15 42.13 -31.21 -69.96
C ARG A 15 42.03 -31.98 -68.64
N ASN A 16 42.62 -33.18 -68.57
CA ASN A 16 42.65 -33.99 -67.34
C ASN A 16 43.44 -33.30 -66.22
N LEU A 17 44.60 -32.69 -66.53
CA LEU A 17 45.35 -31.89 -65.57
C LEU A 17 44.54 -30.70 -65.04
N GLY A 18 43.80 -30.01 -65.91
CA GLY A 18 42.90 -28.93 -65.51
C GLY A 18 41.83 -29.40 -64.51
N MET A 19 41.22 -30.57 -64.72
CA MET A 19 40.25 -31.16 -63.79
C MET A 19 40.88 -31.53 -62.44
N SER A 20 42.09 -32.11 -62.44
CA SER A 20 42.83 -32.43 -61.23
C SER A 20 43.23 -31.19 -60.44
N GLN A 21 43.68 -30.13 -61.13
CA GLN A 21 44.03 -28.85 -60.51
C GLN A 21 42.80 -28.19 -59.84
N ALA A 22 41.64 -28.22 -60.50
CA ALA A 22 40.38 -27.70 -59.94
C ALA A 22 39.92 -28.50 -58.70
N SER A 23 40.04 -29.82 -58.74
CA SER A 23 39.71 -30.70 -57.61
C SER A 23 40.64 -30.46 -56.42
N LEU A 24 41.95 -30.33 -56.68
CA LEU A 24 42.94 -29.99 -55.64
C LEU A 24 42.68 -28.62 -55.02
N SER A 25 42.36 -27.61 -55.84
CA SER A 25 42.01 -26.27 -55.37
C SER A 25 40.80 -26.30 -54.42
N THR A 26 39.77 -27.08 -54.76
CA THR A 26 38.59 -27.27 -53.91
C THR A 26 38.95 -27.96 -52.59
N SER A 27 39.77 -29.01 -52.63
CA SER A 27 40.24 -29.71 -51.42
C SER A 27 41.07 -28.79 -50.51
N MET A 28 41.95 -27.96 -51.07
CA MET A 28 42.73 -26.98 -50.32
C MET A 28 41.83 -25.91 -49.69
N GLN A 29 40.80 -25.45 -50.39
CA GLN A 29 39.82 -24.50 -49.86
C GLN A 29 39.02 -25.09 -48.70
N ARG A 30 38.61 -26.37 -48.78
CA ARG A 30 37.92 -27.08 -47.69
C ARG A 30 38.85 -27.33 -46.50
N LEU A 31 40.11 -27.69 -46.75
CA LEU A 31 41.11 -27.88 -45.70
C LEU A 31 41.39 -26.57 -44.96
N SER A 32 41.56 -25.47 -45.68
CA SER A 32 41.84 -24.15 -45.08
C SER A 32 40.66 -23.59 -44.27
N SER A 33 39.43 -23.87 -44.69
CA SER A 33 38.22 -23.40 -43.99
C SER A 33 37.76 -24.36 -42.89
N GLY A 34 38.15 -25.63 -42.96
CA GLY A 34 37.57 -26.71 -42.15
C GLY A 34 36.11 -27.04 -42.49
N LEU A 35 35.54 -26.40 -43.51
CA LEU A 35 34.13 -26.54 -43.90
C LEU A 35 34.03 -27.37 -45.17
N ARG A 36 33.14 -28.37 -45.15
CA ARG A 36 32.86 -29.21 -46.33
C ARG A 36 32.13 -28.45 -47.43
N ILE A 37 31.27 -27.51 -47.05
CA ILE A 37 30.47 -26.66 -47.95
C ILE A 37 30.98 -25.24 -47.75
N ASN A 38 31.64 -24.68 -48.77
CA ASN A 38 32.22 -23.34 -48.67
C ASN A 38 31.53 -22.35 -49.64
N SER A 39 30.75 -22.85 -50.60
CA SER A 39 29.96 -22.03 -51.51
C SER A 39 28.65 -22.73 -51.91
N ALA A 40 27.69 -21.96 -52.42
CA ALA A 40 26.42 -22.51 -52.95
C ALA A 40 26.62 -23.44 -54.17
N LYS A 41 27.79 -23.39 -54.82
CA LYS A 41 28.15 -24.28 -55.93
C LYS A 41 28.47 -25.70 -55.46
N ASP A 42 28.94 -25.86 -54.22
CA ASP A 42 29.27 -27.16 -53.65
C ASP A 42 28.01 -27.95 -53.28
N ASP A 43 27.09 -27.29 -52.58
CA ASP A 43 25.79 -27.85 -52.16
C ASP A 43 24.85 -26.71 -51.72
N ALA A 44 23.96 -26.28 -52.62
CA ALA A 44 23.04 -25.18 -52.34
C ALA A 44 22.04 -25.52 -51.22
N ALA A 45 21.58 -26.77 -51.14
CA ALA A 45 20.63 -27.20 -50.11
C ALA A 45 21.30 -27.33 -48.74
N GLY A 46 22.50 -27.93 -48.71
CA GLY A 46 23.31 -28.04 -47.50
C GLY A 46 23.74 -26.69 -46.95
N LEU A 47 24.11 -25.74 -47.81
CA LEU A 47 24.41 -24.36 -47.41
C LEU A 47 23.17 -23.69 -46.79
N ALA A 48 22.00 -23.77 -47.45
CA ALA A 48 20.77 -23.17 -46.95
C ALA A 48 20.33 -23.73 -45.58
N ILE A 49 20.48 -25.03 -45.36
CA ILE A 49 20.22 -25.65 -44.04
C ILE A 49 21.23 -25.15 -43.00
N SER A 50 22.51 -25.11 -43.35
CA SER A 50 23.58 -24.66 -42.45
C SER A 50 23.43 -23.19 -42.04
N GLU A 51 23.03 -22.33 -42.97
CA GLU A 51 22.72 -20.92 -42.70
C GLU A 51 21.50 -20.77 -41.78
N ARG A 52 20.44 -21.56 -42.01
CA ARG A 52 19.26 -21.58 -41.13
C ARG A 52 19.62 -22.02 -39.71
N MET A 53 20.42 -23.10 -39.58
CA MET A 53 20.88 -23.57 -38.28
C MET A 53 21.80 -22.53 -37.61
N SER A 54 22.66 -21.86 -38.37
CA SER A 54 23.52 -20.79 -37.85
C SER A 54 22.71 -19.59 -37.36
N ALA A 55 21.65 -19.21 -38.08
CA ALA A 55 20.70 -18.19 -37.63
C ALA A 55 19.99 -18.61 -36.34
N GLN A 56 19.54 -19.87 -36.26
CA GLN A 56 18.91 -20.42 -35.07
C GLN A 56 19.85 -20.45 -33.87
N ILE A 57 21.11 -20.87 -34.03
CA ILE A 57 22.12 -20.87 -32.96
C ILE A 57 22.37 -19.44 -32.46
N ARG A 58 22.56 -18.47 -33.36
CA ARG A 58 22.74 -17.06 -32.97
C ARG A 58 21.50 -16.51 -32.26
N GLY A 59 20.31 -16.85 -32.74
CA GLY A 59 19.04 -16.51 -32.09
C GLY A 59 18.93 -17.08 -30.69
N SER A 60 19.22 -18.38 -30.51
CA SER A 60 19.19 -19.06 -29.21
C SER A 60 20.22 -18.48 -28.23
N ASN A 61 21.41 -18.12 -28.70
CA ASN A 61 22.42 -17.48 -27.85
C ASN A 61 21.97 -16.09 -27.37
N GLN A 62 21.30 -15.31 -28.22
CA GLN A 62 20.72 -14.03 -27.79
C GLN A 62 19.55 -14.24 -26.82
N ALA A 63 18.69 -15.20 -27.11
CA ALA A 63 17.58 -15.58 -26.24
C ALA A 63 18.06 -16.00 -24.83
N ALA A 64 19.17 -16.75 -24.75
CA ALA A 64 19.78 -17.10 -23.47
C ALA A 64 20.25 -15.85 -22.70
N ARG A 65 20.81 -14.83 -23.38
CA ARG A 65 21.15 -13.55 -22.72
C ARG A 65 19.91 -12.82 -22.22
N ASN A 66 18.88 -12.69 -23.05
CA ASN A 66 17.62 -12.06 -22.66
C ASN A 66 16.96 -12.78 -21.47
N ALA A 67 17.06 -14.11 -21.39
CA ALA A 67 16.55 -14.89 -20.27
C ALA A 67 17.32 -14.57 -18.98
N ASN A 68 18.66 -14.43 -19.06
CA ASN A 68 19.48 -14.00 -17.92
C ASN A 68 19.11 -12.59 -17.46
N ASP A 69 18.86 -11.66 -18.39
CA ASP A 69 18.38 -10.30 -18.04
C ASP A 69 17.03 -10.36 -17.30
N GLY A 70 16.12 -11.23 -17.74
CA GLY A 70 14.85 -11.49 -17.06
C GLY A 70 15.05 -12.06 -15.64
N ILE A 71 16.02 -12.96 -15.45
CA ILE A 71 16.38 -13.50 -14.13
C ILE A 71 16.94 -12.38 -13.23
N SER A 72 17.87 -11.57 -13.72
CA SER A 72 18.46 -10.47 -12.95
C SER A 72 17.43 -9.40 -12.58
N LEU A 73 16.48 -9.11 -13.48
CA LEU A 73 15.35 -8.23 -13.18
C LEU A 73 14.48 -8.80 -12.06
N ALA A 74 14.11 -10.09 -12.15
CA ALA A 74 13.30 -10.73 -11.13
C ALA A 74 14.01 -10.79 -9.77
N GLN A 75 15.32 -11.06 -9.75
CA GLN A 75 16.12 -11.07 -8.53
C GLN A 75 16.23 -9.68 -7.88
N THR A 76 16.31 -8.63 -8.71
CA THR A 76 16.33 -7.24 -8.22
C THR A 76 14.98 -6.90 -7.57
N ALA A 77 13.88 -7.22 -8.26
CA ALA A 77 12.53 -7.04 -7.70
C ALA A 77 12.34 -7.83 -6.39
N GLU A 78 12.80 -9.09 -6.34
CA GLU A 78 12.71 -9.94 -5.15
C GLU A 78 13.52 -9.38 -3.98
N GLY A 79 14.75 -8.89 -4.22
CA GLY A 79 15.58 -8.28 -3.19
C GLY A 79 14.94 -7.03 -2.58
N ASP A 80 14.38 -6.17 -3.44
CA ASP A 80 13.67 -4.96 -2.99
C ASP A 80 12.38 -5.31 -2.22
N LEU A 81 11.64 -6.34 -2.67
CA LEU A 81 10.45 -6.84 -1.96
C LEU A 81 10.80 -7.46 -0.61
N ALA A 82 11.95 -8.13 -0.48
CA ALA A 82 12.41 -8.66 0.80
C ALA A 82 12.67 -7.53 1.80
N GLN A 83 13.26 -6.40 1.37
CA GLN A 83 13.44 -5.22 2.23
C GLN A 83 12.10 -4.61 2.65
N ILE A 84 11.15 -4.49 1.73
CA ILE A 84 9.77 -4.05 2.05
C ILE A 84 9.11 -5.01 3.06
N GLY A 85 9.28 -6.32 2.88
CA GLY A 85 8.78 -7.34 3.79
C GLY A 85 9.34 -7.21 5.21
N ASN A 86 10.64 -6.97 5.35
CA ASN A 86 11.29 -6.75 6.65
C ASN A 86 10.75 -5.48 7.34
N ASN A 87 10.58 -4.39 6.59
CA ASN A 87 9.99 -3.15 7.12
C ASN A 87 8.53 -3.37 7.57
N LEU A 88 7.73 -4.12 6.81
CA LEU A 88 6.36 -4.47 7.19
C LEU A 88 6.30 -5.32 8.46
N GLN A 89 7.23 -6.27 8.63
CA GLN A 89 7.34 -7.05 9.86
C GLN A 89 7.70 -6.15 11.05
N ARG A 90 8.66 -5.23 10.88
CA ARG A 90 9.00 -4.25 11.92
C ARG A 90 7.83 -3.35 12.29
N MET A 91 7.08 -2.83 11.31
CA MET A 91 5.86 -2.05 11.58
C MET A 91 4.83 -2.87 12.36
N ARG A 92 4.69 -4.17 12.08
CA ARG A 92 3.81 -5.06 12.85
C ARG A 92 4.27 -5.22 14.30
N GLU A 93 5.57 -5.37 14.54
CA GLU A 93 6.13 -5.44 15.89
C GLU A 93 5.82 -4.15 16.68
N LEU A 94 6.06 -2.99 16.07
CA LEU A 94 5.77 -1.68 16.67
C LEU A 94 4.28 -1.51 16.96
N ALA A 95 3.41 -1.96 16.06
CA ALA A 95 1.96 -1.93 16.27
C ALA A 95 1.55 -2.79 17.48
N VAL A 96 2.06 -4.03 17.58
CA VAL A 96 1.81 -4.92 18.73
C VAL A 96 2.38 -4.33 20.02
N GLN A 97 3.57 -3.72 19.96
CA GLN A 97 4.18 -3.04 21.10
C GLN A 97 3.31 -1.87 21.58
N SER A 98 2.84 -1.02 20.65
CA SER A 98 2.04 0.17 20.96
C SER A 98 0.68 -0.18 21.60
N ALA A 99 0.13 -1.35 21.28
CA ALA A 99 -1.14 -1.84 21.78
C ALA A 99 -1.10 -2.22 23.28
N ASN A 100 0.09 -2.41 23.86
CA ASN A 100 0.20 -2.73 25.28
C ASN A 100 -0.26 -1.54 26.16
N ALA A 101 -1.01 -1.84 27.21
CA ALA A 101 -1.64 -0.83 28.08
C ALA A 101 -0.64 -0.05 28.95
N THR A 102 0.56 -0.59 29.14
CA THR A 102 1.62 0.05 29.96
C THR A 102 2.37 1.17 29.24
N ASN A 103 2.19 1.34 27.93
CA ASN A 103 2.81 2.43 27.18
C ASN A 103 2.08 3.76 27.44
N SER A 104 2.84 4.81 27.68
CA SER A 104 2.30 6.16 27.78
C SER A 104 1.91 6.72 26.41
N ALA A 105 1.19 7.84 26.39
CA ALA A 105 0.85 8.54 25.14
C ALA A 105 2.10 9.03 24.39
N SER A 106 3.15 9.46 25.11
CA SER A 106 4.42 9.86 24.50
C SER A 106 5.15 8.67 23.85
N ASP A 107 5.12 7.49 24.48
CA ASP A 107 5.75 6.30 23.91
C ASP A 107 5.04 5.87 22.63
N ARG A 108 3.71 5.90 22.63
CA ARG A 108 2.91 5.61 21.42
C ARG A 108 3.19 6.62 20.30
N SER A 109 3.38 7.90 20.63
CA SER A 109 3.75 8.91 19.63
C SER A 109 5.14 8.67 19.03
N ALA A 110 6.11 8.20 19.83
CA ALA A 110 7.45 7.86 19.33
C ALA A 110 7.44 6.61 18.44
N LEU A 111 6.69 5.58 18.83
CA LEU A 111 6.49 4.37 18.03
C LEU A 111 5.80 4.69 16.69
N ASP A 112 4.82 5.58 16.69
CA ASP A 112 4.15 6.05 15.47
C ASP A 112 5.11 6.78 14.52
N ALA A 113 6.00 7.63 15.05
CA ALA A 113 7.03 8.29 14.25
C ALA A 113 7.97 7.28 13.56
N GLU A 114 8.33 6.17 14.24
CA GLU A 114 9.12 5.08 13.64
C GLU A 114 8.33 4.38 12.52
N VAL A 115 7.03 4.11 12.72
CA VAL A 115 6.16 3.53 11.69
C VAL A 115 6.04 4.45 10.48
N GLN A 116 5.88 5.76 10.67
CA GLN A 116 5.83 6.72 9.57
C GLN A 116 7.14 6.77 8.77
N ALA A 117 8.30 6.69 9.44
CA ALA A 117 9.59 6.60 8.77
C ALA A 117 9.74 5.31 7.95
N LEU A 118 9.33 4.17 8.51
CA LEU A 118 9.32 2.88 7.79
C LEU A 118 8.37 2.89 6.58
N SER A 119 7.20 3.52 6.73
CA SER A 119 6.24 3.72 5.63
C SER A 119 6.87 4.55 4.51
N SER A 120 7.52 5.68 4.84
CA SER A 120 8.22 6.50 3.85
C SER A 120 9.36 5.73 3.18
N GLU A 121 10.06 4.87 3.90
CA GLU A 121 11.13 4.05 3.35
C GLU A 121 10.59 2.98 2.39
N ILE A 122 9.45 2.35 2.70
CA ILE A 122 8.76 1.43 1.77
C ILE A 122 8.40 2.14 0.47
N ASP A 123 7.80 3.34 0.56
CA ASP A 123 7.46 4.12 -0.63
C ASP A 123 8.70 4.56 -1.42
N ARG A 124 9.81 4.87 -0.74
CA ARG A 124 11.08 5.20 -1.39
C ARG A 124 11.65 3.99 -2.14
N VAL A 125 11.68 2.81 -1.52
CA VAL A 125 12.15 1.58 -2.17
C VAL A 125 11.26 1.22 -3.36
N SER A 126 9.94 1.26 -3.20
CA SER A 126 8.98 1.00 -4.28
C SER A 126 9.16 1.97 -5.47
N GLN A 127 9.38 3.26 -5.22
CA GLN A 127 9.59 4.25 -6.27
C GLN A 127 10.99 4.21 -6.91
N ASN A 128 12.02 3.81 -6.15
CA ASN A 128 13.39 3.82 -6.65
C ASN A 128 13.80 2.49 -7.30
N SER A 129 13.14 1.38 -6.95
CA SER A 129 13.38 0.07 -7.55
C SER A 129 13.26 0.12 -9.07
N SER A 130 14.38 -0.12 -9.75
CA SER A 130 14.45 -0.10 -11.20
C SER A 130 15.53 -1.02 -11.74
N PHE A 131 15.26 -1.59 -12.92
CA PHE A 131 16.24 -2.37 -13.68
C PHE A 131 16.35 -1.75 -15.07
N ASN A 132 17.56 -1.34 -15.45
CA ASN A 132 17.85 -0.70 -16.73
C ASN A 132 16.89 0.48 -17.05
N GLY A 133 16.56 1.30 -16.04
CA GLY A 133 15.64 2.44 -16.17
C GLY A 133 14.15 2.11 -16.13
N VAL A 134 13.76 0.83 -16.14
CA VAL A 134 12.36 0.41 -15.99
C VAL A 134 12.03 0.25 -14.52
N LYS A 135 10.95 0.89 -14.06
CA LYS A 135 10.45 0.77 -12.68
C LYS A 135 9.80 -0.58 -12.45
N LEU A 136 10.10 -1.22 -11.33
CA LEU A 136 9.66 -2.60 -11.06
C LEU A 136 8.46 -2.64 -10.11
N LEU A 137 8.47 -1.84 -9.04
CA LEU A 137 7.56 -2.01 -7.90
C LEU A 137 6.55 -0.87 -7.71
N ASP A 138 6.44 0.06 -8.65
CA ASP A 138 5.50 1.19 -8.53
C ASP A 138 4.11 0.90 -9.10
N GLY A 139 3.95 -0.23 -9.80
CA GLY A 139 2.72 -0.65 -10.48
C GLY A 139 2.67 -0.31 -11.97
N SER A 140 3.68 0.39 -12.50
CA SER A 140 3.79 0.69 -13.93
C SER A 140 4.33 -0.51 -14.75
N PHE A 141 4.91 -1.51 -14.08
CA PHE A 141 5.45 -2.71 -14.72
C PHE A 141 4.32 -3.64 -15.17
N VAL A 142 3.86 -3.43 -16.40
CA VAL A 142 2.75 -4.19 -17.00
C VAL A 142 3.19 -4.83 -18.32
N ALA A 143 2.80 -6.09 -18.52
CA ALA A 143 2.90 -6.84 -19.76
C ALA A 143 4.28 -6.82 -20.45
N GLN A 144 5.36 -6.97 -19.67
CA GLN A 144 6.71 -7.01 -20.23
C GLN A 144 7.02 -8.39 -20.83
N LYS A 145 7.52 -8.40 -22.07
CA LYS A 145 7.79 -9.62 -22.84
C LYS A 145 9.27 -9.85 -23.01
N PHE A 146 9.74 -11.01 -22.58
CA PHE A 146 11.11 -11.48 -22.79
C PHE A 146 11.13 -12.53 -23.89
N GLN A 147 11.93 -12.27 -24.93
CA GLN A 147 12.15 -13.22 -26.01
C GLN A 147 13.22 -14.24 -25.61
N VAL A 148 12.80 -15.49 -25.43
CA VAL A 148 13.62 -16.61 -24.91
C VAL A 148 13.78 -17.76 -25.90
N GLY A 149 13.31 -17.61 -27.13
CA GLY A 149 13.58 -18.55 -28.22
C GLY A 149 14.05 -17.87 -29.50
N ALA A 150 14.59 -18.67 -30.42
CA ALA A 150 15.20 -18.20 -31.66
C ALA A 150 14.18 -17.81 -32.74
N ASN A 151 12.93 -18.26 -32.62
CA ASN A 151 11.87 -17.94 -33.59
C ASN A 151 10.90 -16.91 -32.99
N SER A 152 10.14 -16.22 -33.85
CA SER A 152 9.17 -15.21 -33.40
C SER A 152 7.81 -15.80 -33.02
N THR A 153 7.77 -17.01 -32.47
CA THR A 153 6.52 -17.67 -32.09
C THR A 153 6.10 -17.30 -30.66
N THR A 154 4.82 -17.51 -30.33
CA THR A 154 4.30 -17.26 -28.98
C THR A 154 4.99 -18.12 -27.91
N ASN A 155 5.41 -19.33 -28.28
CA ASN A 155 6.10 -20.28 -27.41
C ASN A 155 7.54 -19.88 -27.08
N ASP A 156 8.11 -18.94 -27.86
CA ASP A 156 9.50 -18.47 -27.69
C ASP A 156 9.57 -17.22 -26.79
N SER A 157 8.52 -16.94 -26.04
CA SER A 157 8.44 -15.74 -25.23
C SER A 157 7.80 -15.97 -23.86
N ILE A 158 8.32 -15.26 -22.87
CA ILE A 158 7.76 -15.20 -21.52
C ILE A 158 7.20 -13.81 -21.31
N THR A 159 5.93 -13.72 -20.93
CA THR A 159 5.29 -12.45 -20.57
C THR A 159 5.11 -12.40 -19.07
N VAL A 160 5.72 -11.40 -18.44
CA VAL A 160 5.41 -11.02 -17.06
C VAL A 160 4.20 -10.11 -17.10
N ALA A 161 3.04 -10.64 -16.68
CA ALA A 161 1.76 -9.97 -16.82
C ALA A 161 1.70 -8.66 -16.04
N ASN A 162 2.15 -8.67 -14.78
CA ASN A 162 2.44 -7.46 -14.02
C ASN A 162 3.42 -7.78 -12.89
N ILE A 163 4.09 -6.74 -12.38
CA ILE A 163 4.58 -6.72 -11.01
C ILE A 163 3.74 -5.68 -10.26
N GLY A 164 3.07 -6.13 -9.19
CA GLY A 164 2.13 -5.31 -8.44
C GLY A 164 2.82 -4.09 -7.81
N SER A 165 2.04 -3.02 -7.60
CA SER A 165 2.54 -1.86 -6.87
C SER A 165 2.80 -2.22 -5.41
N ALA A 166 4.04 -2.05 -4.97
CA ALA A 166 4.45 -2.18 -3.57
C ALA A 166 4.47 -0.84 -2.82
N ARG A 167 3.81 0.20 -3.37
CA ARG A 167 3.60 1.46 -2.65
C ARG A 167 2.72 1.23 -1.43
N THR A 168 2.92 2.02 -0.39
CA THR A 168 2.17 1.93 0.87
C THR A 168 0.65 2.04 0.62
N SER A 169 0.23 2.92 -0.29
CA SER A 169 -1.16 3.08 -0.77
C SER A 169 -1.78 1.81 -1.37
N SER A 170 -0.97 0.96 -2.00
CA SER A 170 -1.39 -0.28 -2.68
C SER A 170 -1.28 -1.51 -1.80
N LEU A 171 -0.34 -1.54 -0.84
CA LEU A 171 -0.11 -2.66 0.08
C LEU A 171 -1.10 -2.69 1.27
N GLY A 172 -1.98 -1.69 1.38
CA GLY A 172 -2.95 -1.56 2.47
C GLY A 172 -3.32 -0.11 2.84
N GLY A 173 -2.71 0.89 2.20
CA GLY A 173 -3.01 2.31 2.43
C GLY A 173 -4.35 2.78 1.87
N SER A 174 -5.08 1.94 1.12
CA SER A 174 -6.48 2.18 0.70
C SER A 174 -7.48 1.84 1.82
N GLY A 175 -7.14 2.25 3.05
CA GLY A 175 -7.92 1.99 4.26
C GLY A 175 -7.29 2.52 5.54
N SER A 176 -6.04 2.99 5.50
CA SER A 176 -5.47 3.77 6.60
C SER A 176 -6.07 5.17 6.56
N SER A 177 -7.26 5.32 7.16
CA SER A 177 -7.66 6.59 7.73
C SER A 177 -6.47 7.09 8.55
N THR A 178 -5.74 8.09 8.05
CA THR A 178 -4.91 8.91 8.92
C THR A 178 -5.85 9.30 10.06
N ALA A 179 -5.57 8.86 11.28
CA ALA A 179 -6.39 9.22 12.43
C ALA A 179 -6.16 10.71 12.72
N THR A 180 -6.73 11.57 11.88
CA THR A 180 -6.88 12.98 12.20
C THR A 180 -7.92 13.03 13.30
N THR A 181 -7.46 13.07 14.55
CA THR A 181 -8.34 13.35 15.67
C THR A 181 -8.77 14.80 15.56
N THR A 182 -9.87 15.06 14.86
CA THR A 182 -10.49 16.39 14.82
C THR A 182 -11.34 16.56 16.08
N THR A 183 -10.82 17.27 17.06
CA THR A 183 -11.64 17.78 18.18
C THR A 183 -12.53 18.90 17.65
N SER A 184 -13.74 18.53 17.22
CA SER A 184 -14.74 19.52 16.81
C SER A 184 -15.31 20.27 18.02
N ALA A 185 -15.87 21.46 17.76
CA ALA A 185 -16.61 22.24 18.75
C ALA A 185 -17.76 21.42 19.39
N ALA A 186 -18.34 21.96 20.48
CA ALA A 186 -19.44 21.32 21.18
C ALA A 186 -20.55 20.86 20.20
N VAL A 187 -20.88 19.57 20.25
CA VAL A 187 -21.89 18.97 19.39
C VAL A 187 -23.26 19.44 19.85
N THR A 188 -24.06 19.97 18.93
CA THR A 188 -25.44 20.38 19.23
C THR A 188 -26.31 19.15 19.51
N ALA A 189 -27.34 19.30 20.33
CA ALA A 189 -28.23 18.21 20.75
C ALA A 189 -29.18 17.69 19.65
N THR A 190 -28.89 17.96 18.37
CA THR A 190 -29.67 17.48 17.22
C THR A 190 -29.40 16.00 16.99
N VAL A 191 -30.43 15.19 16.79
CA VAL A 191 -30.29 13.76 16.45
C VAL A 191 -29.63 13.61 15.07
N LEU A 192 -28.73 12.64 14.91
CA LEU A 192 -28.20 12.26 13.59
C LEU A 192 -29.22 11.35 12.90
N ALA A 193 -29.74 11.77 11.75
CA ALA A 193 -30.64 10.95 10.94
C ALA A 193 -29.85 9.92 10.11
N ALA A 194 -30.50 8.81 9.76
CA ALA A 194 -29.87 7.79 8.92
C ALA A 194 -29.52 8.37 7.54
N GLY A 195 -28.28 8.16 7.10
CA GLY A 195 -27.79 8.65 5.81
C GLY A 195 -27.44 10.15 5.78
N GLU A 196 -27.59 10.88 6.89
CA GLU A 196 -27.19 12.29 6.99
C GLU A 196 -25.67 12.46 6.97
N LEU A 197 -24.94 11.45 7.46
CA LEU A 197 -23.48 11.41 7.47
C LEU A 197 -22.98 10.24 6.62
N THR A 198 -22.10 10.53 5.67
CA THR A 198 -21.36 9.54 4.89
C THR A 198 -19.88 9.61 5.22
N LEU A 199 -19.30 8.48 5.61
CA LEU A 199 -17.88 8.34 5.94
C LEU A 199 -17.25 7.35 4.96
N ASN A 200 -16.29 7.83 4.16
CA ASN A 200 -15.58 7.01 3.17
C ASN A 200 -16.53 6.22 2.25
N GLY A 201 -17.65 6.82 1.85
CA GLY A 201 -18.65 6.19 0.98
C GLY A 201 -19.68 5.30 1.70
N PHE A 202 -19.56 5.10 3.02
CA PHE A 202 -20.51 4.35 3.83
C PHE A 202 -21.45 5.29 4.59
N GLN A 203 -22.75 5.03 4.53
CA GLN A 203 -23.75 5.80 5.26
C GLN A 203 -23.78 5.39 6.74
N VAL A 204 -23.74 6.38 7.62
CA VAL A 204 -23.92 6.21 9.06
C VAL A 204 -25.43 6.10 9.35
N GLY A 205 -25.79 5.16 10.21
CA GLY A 205 -27.17 5.00 10.70
C GLY A 205 -27.61 6.13 11.62
N ALA A 206 -28.90 6.15 11.97
CA ALA A 206 -29.42 7.14 12.92
C ALA A 206 -28.81 6.93 14.32
N SER A 207 -28.55 8.04 15.04
CA SER A 207 -28.12 7.96 16.43
C SER A 207 -29.31 7.65 17.37
N ALA A 208 -29.11 6.73 18.30
CA ALA A 208 -30.16 6.24 19.21
C ALA A 208 -29.85 6.56 20.68
N VAL A 209 -30.88 6.58 21.53
CA VAL A 209 -30.74 6.80 22.98
C VAL A 209 -29.89 5.69 23.60
N GLY A 210 -28.91 6.06 24.42
CA GLY A 210 -28.06 5.14 25.18
C GLY A 210 -28.66 4.71 26.52
N ALA A 211 -28.04 3.72 27.17
CA ALA A 211 -28.57 3.09 28.38
C ALA A 211 -28.35 3.88 29.69
N ALA A 212 -27.61 4.99 29.64
CA ALA A 212 -27.17 5.75 30.82
C ALA A 212 -27.70 7.19 30.76
N PRO A 213 -27.85 7.85 31.91
CA PRO A 213 -28.27 9.24 31.98
C PRO A 213 -27.46 10.17 31.07
N GLY A 214 -28.14 11.13 30.44
CA GLY A 214 -27.51 12.09 29.52
C GLY A 214 -27.22 11.56 28.10
N GLN A 215 -27.35 10.27 27.84
CA GLN A 215 -27.15 9.67 26.51
C GLN A 215 -28.40 9.77 25.64
N SER A 216 -28.88 10.99 25.39
CA SER A 216 -29.98 11.22 24.46
C SER A 216 -29.58 10.89 23.02
N ALA A 217 -30.54 10.69 22.12
CA ALA A 217 -30.25 10.40 20.71
C ALA A 217 -29.41 11.51 20.03
N GLY A 218 -29.45 12.74 20.51
CA GLY A 218 -28.63 13.85 20.02
C GLY A 218 -27.27 13.99 20.72
N SER A 219 -26.99 13.19 21.75
CA SER A 219 -25.74 13.27 22.52
C SER A 219 -24.53 12.90 21.68
N ALA A 220 -23.36 13.44 22.06
CA ALA A 220 -22.08 13.07 21.44
C ALA A 220 -21.80 11.56 21.57
N PHE A 221 -22.21 10.94 22.69
CA PHE A 221 -22.10 9.50 22.88
C PHE A 221 -22.89 8.73 21.82
N SER A 222 -24.16 9.06 21.64
CA SER A 222 -25.04 8.36 20.69
C SER A 222 -24.60 8.53 19.24
N LYS A 223 -24.05 9.69 18.88
CA LYS A 223 -23.45 9.93 17.56
C LYS A 223 -22.15 9.14 17.37
N ALA A 224 -21.29 9.12 18.39
CA ALA A 224 -20.07 8.31 18.35
C ALA A 224 -20.39 6.81 18.22
N ALA A 225 -21.41 6.32 18.93
CA ALA A 225 -21.90 4.96 18.80
C ALA A 225 -22.40 4.65 17.37
N ALA A 226 -23.15 5.56 16.76
CA ALA A 226 -23.63 5.40 15.38
C ALA A 226 -22.46 5.34 14.36
N ILE A 227 -21.45 6.19 14.52
CA ILE A 227 -20.22 6.16 13.70
C ILE A 227 -19.46 4.85 13.92
N ASN A 228 -19.28 4.44 15.17
CA ASN A 228 -18.56 3.21 15.51
C ASN A 228 -19.27 1.95 15.01
N ALA A 229 -20.60 1.99 14.85
CA ALA A 229 -21.37 0.87 14.28
C ALA A 229 -21.01 0.58 12.82
N VAL A 230 -20.53 1.58 12.07
CA VAL A 230 -20.04 1.42 10.69
C VAL A 230 -18.52 1.50 10.57
N SER A 231 -17.80 1.49 11.70
CA SER A 231 -16.33 1.67 11.71
C SER A 231 -15.58 0.55 10.98
N ALA A 232 -16.11 -0.68 10.99
CA ALA A 232 -15.50 -1.82 10.31
C ALA A 232 -15.49 -1.66 8.77
N GLN A 233 -16.46 -0.91 8.22
CA GLN A 233 -16.54 -0.63 6.80
C GLN A 233 -15.89 0.72 6.45
N SER A 234 -16.17 1.76 7.25
CA SER A 234 -15.70 3.12 6.99
C SER A 234 -14.24 3.36 7.38
N GLY A 235 -13.68 2.57 8.29
CA GLY A 235 -12.36 2.80 8.86
C GLY A 235 -12.28 4.05 9.76
N VAL A 236 -13.42 4.61 10.18
CA VAL A 236 -13.50 5.80 11.04
C VAL A 236 -14.10 5.41 12.39
N THR A 237 -13.44 5.80 13.48
CA THR A 237 -13.94 5.66 14.85
C THR A 237 -14.18 7.03 15.48
N ALA A 238 -15.09 7.09 16.45
CA ALA A 238 -15.42 8.30 17.17
C ALA A 238 -15.49 8.05 18.68
N THR A 239 -15.05 9.04 19.46
CA THR A 239 -15.11 9.01 20.93
C THR A 239 -15.78 10.27 21.43
N ALA A 240 -16.75 10.12 22.34
CA ALA A 240 -17.35 11.24 23.04
C ALA A 240 -16.50 11.63 24.25
N LEU A 241 -16.11 12.91 24.33
CA LEU A 241 -15.41 13.46 25.48
C LEU A 241 -16.40 13.90 26.57
N ALA A 242 -15.92 13.97 27.81
CA ALA A 242 -16.70 14.50 28.91
C ALA A 242 -17.04 15.98 28.67
N THR A 243 -18.30 16.35 28.90
CA THR A 243 -18.72 17.76 28.86
C THR A 243 -18.41 18.41 30.20
N THR A 244 -17.57 19.44 30.20
CA THR A 244 -17.28 20.24 31.38
C THR A 244 -17.91 21.63 31.22
N VAL A 245 -18.60 22.09 32.26
CA VAL A 245 -19.19 23.43 32.32
C VAL A 245 -18.67 24.09 33.60
N THR A 246 -18.03 25.24 33.47
CA THR A 246 -17.58 26.04 34.61
C THR A 246 -18.62 27.09 34.94
N GLY A 247 -19.10 27.10 36.18
CA GLY A 247 -20.05 28.09 36.67
C GLY A 247 -19.43 29.47 36.90
N ALA A 248 -20.27 30.47 37.09
CA ALA A 248 -19.85 31.75 37.67
C ALA A 248 -20.03 31.71 39.19
N ALA A 249 -19.15 32.40 39.91
CA ALA A 249 -19.28 32.55 41.35
C ALA A 249 -20.58 33.29 41.67
N ALA A 250 -21.36 32.76 42.61
CA ALA A 250 -22.63 33.37 43.01
C ALA A 250 -22.41 34.77 43.60
N THR A 251 -23.22 35.74 43.17
CA THR A 251 -23.23 37.12 43.73
C THR A 251 -24.39 37.34 44.69
N ALA A 252 -25.29 36.37 44.81
CA ALA A 252 -26.39 36.31 45.78
C ALA A 252 -26.50 34.88 46.33
N PHE A 253 -26.77 34.76 47.62
CA PHE A 253 -26.67 33.48 48.34
C PHE A 253 -28.04 33.00 48.86
N SER A 254 -29.03 33.00 47.97
CA SER A 254 -30.37 32.54 48.31
C SER A 254 -30.50 31.03 48.12
N GLY A 255 -31.19 30.38 49.06
CA GLY A 255 -31.53 28.96 48.92
C GLY A 255 -32.53 28.74 47.77
N VAL A 256 -32.43 27.59 47.13
CA VAL A 256 -33.36 27.13 46.10
C VAL A 256 -34.26 26.06 46.72
N THR A 257 -35.57 26.31 46.76
CA THR A 257 -36.55 25.36 47.31
C THR A 257 -37.02 24.34 46.26
N THR A 258 -37.58 23.23 46.74
CA THR A 258 -38.12 22.14 45.91
C THR A 258 -39.26 22.68 45.03
N GLY A 259 -39.15 22.46 43.71
CA GLY A 259 -40.05 23.05 42.71
C GLY A 259 -39.41 24.12 41.82
N ALA A 260 -38.19 24.58 42.16
CA ALA A 260 -37.39 25.34 41.21
C ALA A 260 -37.04 24.48 39.99
N THR A 261 -37.07 25.09 38.81
CA THR A 261 -36.91 24.47 37.48
C THR A 261 -35.50 23.98 37.16
N THR A 262 -34.62 23.85 38.15
CA THR A 262 -33.24 23.42 37.94
C THR A 262 -33.21 21.92 37.68
N THR A 263 -33.15 21.54 36.41
CA THR A 263 -33.02 20.14 35.99
C THR A 263 -31.67 19.91 35.35
N ILE A 264 -31.05 18.76 35.64
CA ILE A 264 -29.86 18.26 34.94
C ILE A 264 -30.26 16.97 34.25
N ASN A 265 -30.07 16.89 32.93
CA ASN A 265 -30.49 15.75 32.12
C ASN A 265 -31.96 15.33 32.35
N GLY A 266 -32.84 16.32 32.57
CA GLY A 266 -34.26 16.11 32.84
C GLY A 266 -34.61 15.66 34.26
N ILE A 267 -33.61 15.47 35.14
CA ILE A 267 -33.80 15.15 36.56
C ILE A 267 -33.78 16.44 37.37
N GLN A 268 -34.78 16.65 38.22
CA GLN A 268 -34.82 17.80 39.11
C GLN A 268 -33.69 17.72 40.15
N VAL A 269 -32.90 18.78 40.22
CA VAL A 269 -31.97 19.00 41.34
C VAL A 269 -32.83 19.44 42.52
N GLY A 270 -32.68 18.76 43.66
CA GLY A 270 -33.46 19.03 44.87
C GLY A 270 -33.17 20.40 45.48
N THR A 271 -33.55 20.59 46.74
CA THR A 271 -33.30 21.85 47.47
C THR A 271 -31.80 22.16 47.53
N ILE A 272 -31.42 23.40 47.26
CA ILE A 272 -30.06 23.91 47.45
C ILE A 272 -30.09 24.87 48.65
N ALA A 273 -29.32 24.58 49.70
CA ALA A 273 -29.24 25.48 50.85
C ALA A 273 -28.58 26.82 50.49
N ALA A 274 -29.03 27.88 51.14
CA ALA A 274 -28.41 29.20 51.05
C ALA A 274 -26.95 29.15 51.56
N GLY A 275 -26.01 29.71 50.78
CA GLY A 275 -24.65 29.96 51.25
C GLY A 275 -24.55 31.23 52.10
N THR A 276 -23.42 31.42 52.79
CA THR A 276 -23.08 32.70 53.44
C THR A 276 -22.17 33.57 52.56
N ASP A 277 -21.51 32.95 51.59
CA ASP A 277 -20.61 33.54 50.61
C ASP A 277 -20.62 32.71 49.32
N ALA A 278 -19.82 33.13 48.32
CA ALA A 278 -19.75 32.45 47.02
C ALA A 278 -19.23 31.01 47.15
N ILE A 279 -18.27 30.78 48.05
CA ILE A 279 -17.67 29.47 48.29
C ILE A 279 -18.72 28.51 48.87
N GLY A 280 -19.42 28.94 49.91
CA GLY A 280 -20.50 28.17 50.54
C GLY A 280 -21.66 27.92 49.59
N GLN A 281 -22.04 28.90 48.76
CA GLN A 281 -23.11 28.70 47.77
C GLN A 281 -22.69 27.72 46.66
N GLY A 282 -21.45 27.80 46.18
CA GLY A 282 -20.88 26.85 45.23
C GLY A 282 -20.84 25.43 45.80
N ALA A 283 -20.34 25.27 47.04
CA ALA A 283 -20.28 24.00 47.73
C ALA A 283 -21.67 23.37 47.93
N ASN A 284 -22.65 24.15 48.37
CA ASN A 284 -24.04 23.69 48.53
C ASN A 284 -24.65 23.26 47.19
N THR A 285 -24.35 23.98 46.11
CA THR A 285 -24.82 23.65 44.75
C THR A 285 -24.19 22.36 44.26
N ALA A 286 -22.87 22.20 44.38
CA ALA A 286 -22.17 20.99 44.00
C ALA A 286 -22.67 19.76 44.79
N ALA A 287 -22.91 19.92 46.10
CA ALA A 287 -23.49 18.88 46.93
C ALA A 287 -24.89 18.46 46.46
N ALA A 288 -25.76 19.43 46.14
CA ALA A 288 -27.10 19.14 45.64
C ALA A 288 -27.10 18.41 44.28
N ILE A 289 -26.19 18.77 43.37
CA ILE A 289 -26.01 18.07 42.10
C ILE A 289 -25.50 16.63 42.33
N ASN A 290 -24.53 16.46 43.24
CA ASN A 290 -23.95 15.16 43.53
C ASN A 290 -24.94 14.19 44.19
N LEU A 291 -25.97 14.67 44.91
CA LEU A 291 -27.04 13.84 45.46
C LEU A 291 -27.87 13.13 44.38
N VAL A 292 -27.97 13.72 43.19
CA VAL A 292 -28.68 13.12 42.04
C VAL A 292 -27.72 12.59 40.97
N SER A 293 -26.41 12.54 41.24
CA SER A 293 -25.38 12.15 40.27
C SER A 293 -25.56 10.76 39.66
N SER A 294 -26.06 9.79 40.42
CA SER A 294 -26.35 8.43 39.90
C SER A 294 -27.49 8.42 38.88
N GLN A 295 -28.40 9.39 38.96
CA GLN A 295 -29.54 9.53 38.05
C GLN A 295 -29.25 10.47 36.89
N THR A 296 -28.35 11.44 37.07
CA THR A 296 -27.99 12.43 36.04
C THR A 296 -26.75 12.05 35.25
N GLY A 297 -25.86 11.22 35.82
CA GLY A 297 -24.53 10.96 35.28
C GLY A 297 -23.57 12.14 35.41
N VAL A 298 -23.94 13.19 36.16
CA VAL A 298 -23.17 14.43 36.30
C VAL A 298 -22.64 14.52 37.73
N THR A 299 -21.34 14.77 37.85
CA THR A 299 -20.69 15.14 39.10
C THR A 299 -20.32 16.61 39.07
N ALA A 300 -20.36 17.26 40.24
CA ALA A 300 -20.02 18.66 40.41
C ALA A 300 -18.96 18.82 41.51
N THR A 301 -18.11 19.82 41.32
CA THR A 301 -17.11 20.25 42.31
C THR A 301 -17.17 21.77 42.39
N ALA A 302 -16.92 22.33 43.56
CA ALA A 302 -16.77 23.78 43.75
C ALA A 302 -15.31 24.10 44.05
N ASP A 303 -14.74 25.09 43.37
CA ASP A 303 -13.39 25.58 43.64
C ASP A 303 -13.33 26.57 44.82
N ASN A 304 -12.13 27.01 45.20
CA ASN A 304 -11.92 27.97 46.29
C ASN A 304 -12.43 29.40 45.98
N THR A 305 -13.02 29.61 44.81
CA THR A 305 -13.68 30.86 44.39
C THR A 305 -15.20 30.72 44.29
N GLY A 306 -15.74 29.53 44.58
CA GLY A 306 -17.18 29.24 44.49
C GLY A 306 -17.69 28.96 43.08
N LYS A 307 -16.81 28.57 42.14
CA LYS A 307 -17.16 28.19 40.77
C LYS A 307 -17.22 26.68 40.56
#